data_AF-A0A843C5D7-F1
#
_entry.id   AF-A0A843C5D7-F1
#
_cell.length_a   1.000
_cell.length_b   1.000
_cell.length_c   1.000
_cell.angle_alpha   90.00
_cell.angle_beta   90.00
_cell.angle_gamma   90.00
#
_symmetry.space_group_name_H-M   'P 1'
#
loop_
_entity.id
_entity.type
_entity.pdbx_description
1 polymer ?
#
loop_
_entity_poly.entity_id
_entity_poly.type
_entity_poly.pdbx_seq_one_letter_code
_entity_poly.pdbx_strand_id
1 'polypeptide(L)'
;MFACSRRVGRGGFDKSAIRVRSAGGIERGFVIVVCRACENPPCAKVCPTEALKARKGGGVILDEDTCIGCGFCVQACIMGAIFWDNERNKPIVCKYCGNCADYCVHDVIGLVELEADA
;
A
#
# COMPACT_ATOMS: atom_id res chain seq x y z
N MET A 1 -14.10 7.93 -4.13
CA MET A 1 -13.00 7.82 -5.12
C MET A 1 -11.70 7.65 -4.34
N PHE A 2 -10.92 6.60 -4.63
CA PHE A 2 -9.70 6.29 -3.86
C PHE A 2 -8.73 7.48 -3.90
N ALA A 3 -8.51 8.14 -2.76
CA ALA A 3 -7.69 9.35 -2.68
C ALA A 3 -6.25 9.15 -3.19
N CYS A 4 -5.74 7.91 -3.12
CA CYS A 4 -4.43 7.53 -3.65
C CYS A 4 -4.32 7.76 -5.16
N SER A 5 -5.35 7.45 -5.96
CA SER A 5 -5.27 7.55 -7.42
C SER A 5 -5.16 9.02 -7.88
N ARG A 6 -5.69 9.96 -7.07
CA ARG A 6 -5.57 11.40 -7.32
C ARG A 6 -4.12 11.88 -7.29
N ARG A 7 -3.23 11.23 -6.53
CA ARG A 7 -1.81 11.58 -6.46
C ARG A 7 -1.09 11.42 -7.80
N VAL A 8 -1.56 10.50 -8.63
CA VAL A 8 -1.01 10.23 -9.95
C VAL A 8 -1.90 10.80 -11.07
N GLY A 9 -2.89 11.64 -10.73
CA GLY A 9 -3.79 12.26 -11.70
C GLY A 9 -4.68 11.28 -12.47
N ARG A 10 -4.85 10.04 -11.98
CA ARG A 10 -5.65 9.00 -12.64
C ARG A 10 -6.88 8.65 -11.80
N GLY A 11 -7.99 8.37 -12.48
CA GLY A 11 -9.18 7.79 -11.86
C GLY A 11 -9.13 6.27 -11.93
N GLY A 12 -9.58 5.60 -10.87
CA GLY A 12 -9.67 4.14 -10.84
C GLY A 12 -9.13 3.51 -9.56
N PHE A 13 -9.25 2.19 -9.46
CA PHE A 13 -8.71 1.38 -8.37
C PHE A 13 -7.30 0.82 -8.68
N ASP A 14 -6.93 0.85 -9.96
CA ASP A 14 -5.68 0.30 -10.50
C ASP A 14 -4.46 0.99 -9.89
N LYS A 15 -4.52 2.32 -9.68
CA LYS A 15 -3.45 3.13 -9.06
C LYS A 15 -3.59 3.34 -7.55
N SER A 16 -4.56 2.67 -6.91
CA SER A 16 -4.81 2.84 -5.47
C SER A 16 -4.00 1.86 -4.63
N ALA A 17 -3.42 2.34 -3.52
CA ALA A 17 -2.79 1.51 -2.50
C ALA A 17 -3.79 0.91 -1.50
N ILE A 18 -5.08 1.24 -1.62
CA ILE A 18 -6.20 0.65 -0.88
C ILE A 18 -7.13 0.00 -1.90
N ARG A 19 -7.45 -1.29 -1.72
CA ARG A 19 -8.41 -2.00 -2.57
C ARG A 19 -9.54 -2.59 -1.75
N VAL A 20 -10.74 -2.57 -2.31
CA VAL A 20 -11.92 -3.23 -1.75
C VAL A 20 -12.17 -4.48 -2.58
N ARG A 21 -12.28 -5.64 -1.93
CA ARG A 21 -12.66 -6.91 -2.60
C ARG A 21 -13.87 -7.51 -1.89
N SER A 22 -14.71 -8.24 -2.63
CA SER A 22 -15.80 -9.01 -2.03
C SER A 22 -15.23 -10.12 -1.15
N ALA A 23 -15.84 -10.32 0.03
CA ALA A 23 -15.54 -11.45 0.91
C ALA A 23 -16.12 -12.78 0.42
N GLY A 24 -16.96 -12.74 -0.63
CA GLY A 24 -17.63 -13.89 -1.23
C GLY A 24 -19.07 -13.55 -1.62
N GLY A 25 -19.28 -13.16 -2.87
CA GLY A 25 -20.59 -12.72 -3.37
C GLY A 25 -21.00 -11.35 -2.83
N ILE A 26 -22.28 -11.01 -2.99
CA ILE A 26 -22.84 -9.73 -2.54
C ILE A 26 -23.22 -9.79 -1.05
N GLU A 27 -23.59 -10.97 -0.55
CA GLU A 27 -24.16 -11.16 0.79
C GLU A 27 -23.13 -11.14 1.92
N ARG A 28 -21.88 -11.55 1.65
CA ARG A 28 -20.82 -11.63 2.67
C ARG A 28 -20.07 -10.31 2.88
N GLY A 29 -20.46 -9.26 2.15
CA GLY A 29 -19.87 -7.93 2.25
C GLY A 29 -18.49 -7.80 1.59
N PHE A 30 -17.77 -6.76 2.01
CA PHE A 30 -16.50 -6.35 1.42
C PHE A 30 -15.38 -6.32 2.46
N VAL A 31 -14.17 -6.64 2.02
CA VAL A 31 -12.96 -6.49 2.82
C VAL A 31 -12.03 -5.47 2.16
N ILE A 32 -11.36 -4.69 3.02
CA ILE A 32 -10.40 -3.68 2.61
C ILE A 32 -9.00 -4.29 2.73
N VAL A 33 -8.26 -4.24 1.62
CA VAL A 33 -6.87 -4.66 1.53
C VAL A 33 -6.00 -3.42 1.46
N VAL A 34 -5.18 -3.23 2.49
CA VAL A 34 -4.26 -2.10 2.67
C VAL A 34 -3.04 -2.57 3.45
N CYS A 35 -1.91 -1.87 3.30
CA CYS A 35 -0.68 -2.20 4.02
C CYS A 35 -0.89 -2.09 5.55
N ARG A 36 -0.45 -3.10 6.29
CA ARG A 36 -0.66 -3.24 7.74
C ARG A 36 0.49 -2.71 8.61
N ALA A 37 1.40 -1.93 8.03
CA ALA A 37 2.51 -1.27 8.72
C ALA A 37 3.42 -2.24 9.49
N CYS A 38 3.77 -3.37 8.87
CA CYS A 38 4.62 -4.37 9.51
C CYS A 38 5.95 -3.75 9.98
N GLU A 39 6.34 -4.05 11.22
CA GLU A 39 7.64 -3.66 11.79
C GLU A 39 8.80 -4.39 11.09
N ASN A 40 8.58 -5.67 10.77
CA ASN A 40 9.52 -6.53 10.07
C ASN A 40 8.96 -6.90 8.67
N PRO A 41 8.95 -5.97 7.70
CA PRO A 41 8.29 -6.17 6.42
C PRO A 41 9.02 -7.21 5.55
N PRO A 42 8.41 -8.38 5.26
CA PRO A 42 9.03 -9.38 4.38
C PRO A 42 9.22 -8.84 2.96
N CYS A 43 8.32 -7.96 2.51
CA CYS A 43 8.40 -7.32 1.22
C CYS A 43 9.67 -6.46 1.03
N ALA A 44 10.17 -5.82 2.09
CA ALA A 44 11.44 -5.09 2.03
C ALA A 44 12.64 -6.05 2.01
N LYS A 45 12.60 -7.12 2.82
CA LYS A 45 13.69 -8.11 2.93
C LYS A 45 13.99 -8.84 1.63
N VAL A 46 12.99 -9.05 0.77
CA VAL A 46 13.17 -9.72 -0.53
C VAL A 46 13.62 -8.79 -1.66
N CYS A 47 13.74 -7.49 -1.40
CA CYS A 47 14.10 -6.54 -2.45
C CYS A 47 15.60 -6.63 -2.78
N PRO A 48 16.00 -7.07 -3.99
CA PRO A 48 17.41 -7.31 -4.30
C PRO A 48 18.22 -6.01 -4.48
N THR A 49 17.54 -4.90 -4.78
CA THR A 49 18.17 -3.58 -5.01
C THR A 49 18.00 -2.63 -3.84
N GLU A 50 17.43 -3.11 -2.72
CA GLU A 50 17.09 -2.29 -1.55
C GLU A 50 16.19 -1.07 -1.85
N ALA A 51 15.49 -1.10 -2.98
CA ALA A 51 14.56 -0.03 -3.38
C ALA A 51 13.34 0.07 -2.45
N LEU A 52 12.93 -1.05 -1.83
CA LEU A 52 11.85 -1.07 -0.85
C LEU A 52 12.44 -1.19 0.56
N LYS A 53 12.32 -0.13 1.37
CA LYS A 53 12.94 -0.02 2.69
C LYS A 53 11.88 0.02 3.79
N ALA A 54 12.20 -0.49 4.97
CA ALA A 54 11.33 -0.35 6.13
C ALA A 54 11.23 1.12 6.56
N ARG A 55 10.03 1.58 6.92
CA ARG A 55 9.78 2.93 7.44
C ARG A 55 9.89 2.93 8.96
N LYS A 56 10.42 4.02 9.54
CA LYS A 56 10.34 4.28 10.99
C LYS A 56 8.87 4.46 11.40
N GLY A 57 8.38 3.66 12.35
CA GLY A 57 6.95 3.61 12.71
C GLY A 57 6.12 2.58 11.92
N GLY A 58 6.78 1.67 11.20
CA GLY A 58 6.13 0.53 10.54
C GLY A 58 5.78 0.78 9.07
N GLY A 59 5.76 -0.32 8.31
CA GLY A 59 5.50 -0.30 6.87
C GLY A 59 6.77 -0.08 6.05
N VAL A 60 6.58 0.39 4.82
CA VAL A 60 7.67 0.49 3.82
C VAL A 60 7.61 1.78 3.01
N ILE A 61 8.76 2.20 2.52
CA ILE A 61 8.93 3.28 1.56
C ILE A 61 9.60 2.71 0.32
N LEU A 62 9.05 3.04 -0.85
CA LEU A 62 9.62 2.69 -2.14
C LEU A 62 10.41 3.87 -2.69
N ASP A 63 11.67 3.61 -2.99
CA ASP A 63 12.50 4.41 -3.88
C ASP A 63 12.27 3.94 -5.32
N GLU A 64 11.68 4.82 -6.14
CA GLU A 64 11.29 4.48 -7.52
C GLU A 64 12.49 4.45 -8.47
N ASP A 65 13.58 5.15 -8.14
CA ASP A 65 14.77 5.30 -8.98
C ASP A 65 15.63 4.03 -8.95
N THR A 66 15.77 3.41 -7.78
CA THR A 66 16.54 2.16 -7.58
C THR A 66 15.73 0.89 -7.84
N CYS A 67 14.40 1.01 -8.02
CA CYS A 67 13.53 -0.13 -8.24
C CYS A 67 13.68 -0.68 -9.66
N ILE A 68 14.03 -1.96 -9.80
CA ILE A 68 14.14 -2.62 -11.12
C ILE A 68 12.85 -3.27 -11.62
N GLY A 69 11.76 -3.19 -10.85
CA GLY A 69 10.48 -3.78 -11.26
C GLY A 69 10.45 -5.32 -11.23
N CYS A 70 11.20 -5.98 -10.34
CA CYS A 70 11.26 -7.45 -10.29
C CYS A 70 10.00 -8.15 -9.73
N GLY A 71 9.10 -7.42 -9.06
CA GLY A 71 7.83 -7.97 -8.56
C GLY A 71 7.91 -8.82 -7.29
N PHE A 72 9.10 -9.16 -6.76
CA PHE A 72 9.25 -10.02 -5.57
C PHE A 72 8.52 -9.48 -4.33
N CYS A 73 8.49 -8.16 -4.16
CA CYS A 73 7.77 -7.53 -3.05
C CYS A 73 6.25 -7.82 -3.07
N VAL A 74 5.64 -7.95 -4.26
CA VAL A 74 4.22 -8.27 -4.41
C VAL A 74 3.95 -9.68 -3.88
N GLN A 75 4.77 -10.65 -4.28
CA GLN A 75 4.64 -12.05 -3.86
C GLN A 75 4.96 -12.24 -2.37
N ALA A 76 5.91 -11.49 -1.83
CA ALA A 76 6.31 -11.59 -0.43
C ALA A 76 5.32 -10.93 0.55
N CYS A 77 4.37 -10.11 0.06
CA CYS A 77 3.41 -9.46 0.94
C CYS A 77 2.33 -10.43 1.41
N ILE A 78 2.42 -10.87 2.67
CA ILE A 78 1.46 -11.79 3.30
C ILE A 78 0.02 -11.22 3.27
N MET A 79 -0.12 -9.90 3.39
CA MET A 79 -1.42 -9.23 3.36
C MET A 79 -1.97 -9.03 1.95
N GLY A 80 -1.17 -9.29 0.90
CA GLY A 80 -1.52 -8.98 -0.49
C GLY A 80 -1.76 -7.49 -0.73
N ALA A 81 -1.12 -6.62 0.05
CA ALA A 81 -1.35 -5.18 0.07
C ALA A 81 -0.38 -4.37 -0.81
N ILE A 82 0.55 -5.04 -1.47
CA ILE A 82 1.38 -4.43 -2.51
C ILE A 82 0.75 -4.80 -3.85
N PHE A 83 0.35 -3.78 -4.60
CA PHE A 83 -0.23 -3.97 -5.92
C PHE A 83 0.79 -3.66 -7.01
N TRP A 84 0.42 -3.91 -8.25
CA TRP A 84 1.29 -3.68 -9.41
C TRP A 84 0.71 -2.62 -10.33
N ASP A 85 1.56 -1.69 -10.75
CA ASP A 85 1.29 -0.72 -11.79
C ASP A 85 1.94 -1.19 -13.11
N ASN A 86 1.12 -1.71 -14.04
CA ASN A 86 1.61 -2.20 -15.33
C ASN A 86 2.17 -1.08 -16.22
N GLU A 87 1.69 0.16 -16.09
CA GLU A 87 2.15 1.27 -16.95
C GLU A 87 3.52 1.76 -16.51
N ARG A 88 3.74 1.88 -15.20
CA ARG A 88 5.04 2.30 -14.66
C ARG A 88 6.02 1.14 -14.51
N ASN A 89 5.53 -0.10 -14.57
CA ASN A 89 6.27 -1.31 -14.20
C ASN A 89 6.88 -1.22 -12.79
N LYS A 90 6.08 -0.73 -11.83
CA LYS A 90 6.49 -0.50 -10.44
C LYS A 90 5.42 -0.99 -9.45
N PRO A 91 5.82 -1.39 -8.23
CA PRO A 91 4.86 -1.73 -7.20
C PRO A 91 4.13 -0.48 -6.68
N ILE A 92 2.85 -0.64 -6.39
CA ILE A 92 2.03 0.36 -5.70
C ILE A 92 2.03 -0.02 -4.21
N VAL A 93 2.68 0.84 -3.42
CA VAL A 93 2.78 0.68 -1.97
C VAL A 93 2.08 1.83 -1.25
N CYS A 94 1.49 1.55 -0.08
CA CYS A 94 0.96 2.60 0.78
C CYS A 94 2.12 3.43 1.34
N LYS A 95 2.13 4.75 1.06
CA LYS A 95 3.13 5.69 1.56
C LYS A 95 2.77 6.30 2.94
N TYR A 96 1.72 5.79 3.61
CA TYR A 96 1.24 6.27 4.92
C TYR A 96 1.05 7.79 5.02
N CYS A 97 0.37 8.32 4.02
CA CYS A 97 0.48 9.72 3.68
C CYS A 97 -0.76 10.56 4.01
N GLY A 98 -1.71 10.00 4.77
CA GLY A 98 -2.88 10.72 5.26
C GLY A 98 -4.02 10.91 4.27
N ASN A 99 -3.75 11.14 2.97
CA ASN A 99 -4.79 11.54 2.01
C ASN A 99 -6.08 10.70 2.02
N CYS A 100 -6.00 9.38 2.21
CA CYS A 100 -7.22 8.57 2.25
C CYS A 100 -8.08 8.85 3.49
N ALA A 101 -7.48 9.20 4.62
CA ALA A 101 -8.16 9.65 5.82
C ALA A 101 -8.71 11.07 5.62
N ASP A 102 -7.90 12.02 5.13
CA ASP A 102 -8.31 13.43 4.98
C ASP A 102 -9.53 13.62 4.06
N TYR A 103 -9.66 12.78 3.02
CA TYR A 103 -10.77 12.83 2.07
C TYR A 103 -11.91 11.86 2.42
N CYS A 104 -11.86 11.18 3.57
CA CYS A 104 -12.91 10.25 3.98
C CYS A 104 -14.09 11.01 4.59
N VAL A 105 -15.11 11.30 3.79
CA VAL A 105 -16.33 12.01 4.23
C VAL A 105 -17.17 11.27 5.28
N HIS A 106 -16.82 10.02 5.59
CA HIS A 106 -17.54 9.16 6.53
C HIS A 106 -16.69 8.83 7.76
N ASP A 107 -15.48 9.37 7.88
CA ASP A 107 -14.56 9.13 9.00
C ASP A 107 -14.29 7.64 9.29
N VAL A 108 -14.36 6.80 8.26
CA VAL A 108 -14.12 5.34 8.35
C VAL A 108 -12.63 5.04 8.46
N ILE A 109 -11.76 5.94 8.01
CA ILE A 109 -10.31 5.74 7.98
C ILE A 109 -9.64 6.93 8.66
N GLY A 110 -8.75 6.64 9.62
CA GLY A 110 -7.83 7.60 10.25
C GLY A 110 -6.38 7.22 10.03
N LEU A 111 -5.48 8.20 10.09
CA LEU A 111 -4.04 7.98 10.20
C LEU A 111 -3.59 8.40 11.60
N VAL A 112 -2.92 7.49 12.30
CA VAL A 112 -2.34 7.72 13.62
C VAL A 112 -0.85 7.40 13.52
N GLU A 113 -0.01 8.31 14.01
CA GLU A 113 1.39 8.00 14.23
C GLU A 113 1.52 7.29 15.57
N LEU A 114 2.11 6.10 15.53
CA LEU A 114 2.44 5.37 16.74
C LEU A 114 3.88 5.72 17.12
N GLU A 115 4.07 6.12 18.37
CA GLU A 115 5.41 6.19 18.94
C GLU A 115 5.96 4.75 18.93
N ALA A 116 7.13 4.57 18.33
CA ALA A 116 7.81 3.29 18.39
C ALA A 116 8.35 3.16 19.82
N ASP A 117 7.55 2.60 20.71
CA ASP A 117 7.94 2.31 22.08
C ASP A 117 9.21 1.43 22.07
N ALA A 118 10.30 2.02 22.60
CA ALA A 118 11.57 1.45 23.09
C ALA A 118 12.12 0.15 22.49
#